data_AF-A0A6J7HE25-F1
#
_entry.id   AF-A0A6J7HE25-F1
#
_cell.length_a   1.000
_cell.length_b   1.000
_cell.length_c   1.000
_cell.angle_alpha   90.00
_cell.angle_beta   90.00
_cell.angle_gamma   90.00
#
_symmetry.space_group_name_H-M   'P 1'
#
loop_
_entity.id
_entity.type
_entity.pdbx_description
1 polymer ?
#
loop_
_entity_poly.entity_id
_entity_poly.type
_entity_poly.pdbx_seq_one_letter_code
_entity_poly.pdbx_strand_id
1 'polypeptide(L)'
;MKSEFPVVGVIGAGQLARMMIAPATALGVKLLPFASSASDSAAQITPHVIGDYKDIEAVMKFAKLCDVVTFEHELIPLPVIKALEAAGVVVRPTSESFEYSQDKEAMRKKLSRFHSPKNQVVSTNAQIKEYPAIAKSISGGYDGRGVWKVETAAELDNLLKSHPKLLVEELIDFDYEIAVMVARSPHAQATSWSPTQTIQKDGICTITISPAPLMSAELSEKAQKIALDIAAEVKLIGVMAVEMFIKGDDVLINELAMRPHNSGHWTIEGSRTSQFEQHLRAILDLPLGDPTMTDEVAVMGNILGKNKSDMYRPFLHLMARNPSLKFHMYAKEVRPGRKIGHVNIIGKDLVELRTEIEHAIDYMSGEIDE
;
A
#
# COMPACT_ATOMS: atom_id res chain seq x y z
N MET A 1 -29.56 21.92 -2.56
CA MET A 1 -28.58 22.43 -1.57
C MET A 1 -27.35 21.52 -1.66
N LYS A 2 -26.14 22.07 -1.85
CA LYS A 2 -24.90 21.27 -1.65
C LYS A 2 -24.91 20.78 -0.20
N SER A 3 -24.57 19.51 0.06
CA SER A 3 -24.43 19.07 1.46
C SER A 3 -23.28 19.81 2.13
N GLU A 4 -23.40 20.06 3.43
CA GLU A 4 -22.35 20.76 4.21
C GLU A 4 -21.03 19.97 4.27
N PHE A 5 -21.09 18.64 4.11
CA PHE A 5 -19.91 17.78 4.05
C PHE A 5 -19.48 17.43 2.61
N PRO A 6 -18.16 17.30 2.36
CA PRO A 6 -17.62 17.05 1.02
C PRO A 6 -17.88 15.63 0.53
N VAL A 7 -17.88 15.47 -0.80
CA VAL A 7 -17.86 14.18 -1.48
C VAL A 7 -16.44 13.86 -1.94
N VAL A 8 -15.88 12.77 -1.42
CA VAL A 8 -14.59 12.22 -1.86
C VAL A 8 -14.86 11.09 -2.85
N GLY A 9 -14.45 11.31 -4.10
CA GLY A 9 -14.44 10.29 -5.14
C GLY A 9 -13.19 9.42 -5.03
N VAL A 10 -13.34 8.10 -5.05
CA VAL A 10 -12.21 7.16 -5.09
C VAL A 10 -12.26 6.40 -6.40
N ILE A 11 -11.25 6.53 -7.26
CA ILE A 11 -11.13 5.68 -8.44
C ILE A 11 -10.57 4.33 -7.99
N GLY A 12 -11.40 3.29 -8.12
CA GLY A 12 -11.18 1.98 -7.54
C GLY A 12 -12.14 1.69 -6.38
N ALA A 13 -12.51 0.43 -6.24
CA ALA A 13 -13.46 -0.04 -5.24
C ALA A 13 -13.00 -1.33 -4.55
N GLY A 14 -11.68 -1.57 -4.49
CA GLY A 14 -11.09 -2.66 -3.75
C GLY A 14 -11.07 -2.44 -2.23
N GLN A 15 -10.20 -3.18 -1.53
CA GLN A 15 -10.20 -3.24 -0.08
C GLN A 15 -9.78 -1.93 0.57
N LEU A 16 -8.90 -1.16 -0.07
CA LEU A 16 -8.43 0.10 0.52
C LEU A 16 -9.56 1.13 0.51
N ALA A 17 -10.32 1.20 -0.59
CA ALA A 17 -11.55 1.98 -0.66
C ALA A 17 -12.57 1.53 0.40
N ARG A 18 -12.73 0.21 0.59
CA ARG A 18 -13.62 -0.35 1.62
C ARG A 18 -13.23 0.12 3.02
N MET A 19 -11.94 0.07 3.36
CA MET A 19 -11.45 0.49 4.67
C MET A 19 -11.50 2.02 4.88
N MET A 20 -11.59 2.82 3.82
CA MET A 20 -11.85 4.26 3.93
C MET A 20 -13.30 4.59 4.30
N ILE A 21 -14.26 3.68 4.13
CA ILE A 21 -15.70 3.96 4.35
C ILE A 21 -15.99 4.27 5.82
N ALA A 22 -15.46 3.48 6.75
CA ALA A 22 -15.70 3.66 8.18
C ALA A 22 -15.22 5.03 8.69
N PRO A 23 -13.94 5.44 8.49
CA PRO A 23 -13.50 6.76 8.91
C PRO A 23 -14.16 7.90 8.11
N ALA A 24 -14.48 7.71 6.83
CA ALA A 24 -15.23 8.72 6.07
C ALA A 24 -16.62 8.96 6.70
N THR A 25 -17.32 7.88 7.04
CA THR A 25 -18.63 7.94 7.71
C THR A 25 -18.52 8.65 9.06
N ALA A 26 -17.50 8.33 9.86
CA ALA A 26 -17.25 8.98 11.15
C ALA A 26 -17.00 10.48 11.03
N LEU A 27 -16.32 10.92 9.96
CA LEU A 27 -16.07 12.34 9.65
C LEU A 27 -17.25 13.05 8.97
N GLY A 28 -18.34 12.35 8.67
CA GLY A 28 -19.46 12.87 7.88
C GLY A 28 -19.16 13.03 6.37
N VAL A 29 -17.99 12.58 5.92
CA VAL A 29 -17.54 12.65 4.52
C VAL A 29 -18.26 11.57 3.70
N LYS A 30 -18.78 11.96 2.54
CA LYS A 30 -19.39 11.01 1.60
C LYS A 30 -18.31 10.40 0.71
N LEU A 31 -17.99 9.13 0.94
CA LEU A 31 -17.09 8.38 0.06
C LEU A 31 -17.87 7.78 -1.12
N LEU A 32 -17.47 8.09 -2.34
CA LEU A 32 -18.10 7.59 -3.57
C LEU A 32 -17.07 6.82 -4.41
N PRO A 33 -17.09 5.48 -4.41
CA PRO A 33 -16.20 4.69 -5.26
C PRO A 33 -16.63 4.72 -6.74
N PHE A 34 -15.64 4.79 -7.64
CA PHE A 34 -15.79 4.49 -9.06
C PHE A 34 -15.34 3.04 -9.28
N ALA A 35 -16.32 2.15 -9.32
CA ALA A 35 -16.13 0.70 -9.32
C ALA A 35 -16.19 0.12 -10.73
N SER A 36 -15.47 -0.97 -10.97
CA SER A 36 -15.56 -1.71 -12.24
C SER A 36 -16.74 -2.68 -12.21
N SER A 37 -17.12 -3.16 -11.02
CA SER A 37 -18.26 -4.04 -10.81
C SER A 37 -18.96 -3.72 -9.48
N ALA A 38 -20.27 -3.96 -9.41
CA ALA A 38 -21.02 -3.89 -8.15
C ALA A 38 -20.55 -4.95 -7.12
N SER A 39 -19.86 -5.99 -7.59
CA SER A 39 -19.23 -7.01 -6.74
C SER A 39 -17.87 -6.58 -6.18
N ASP A 40 -17.36 -5.41 -6.52
CA ASP A 40 -16.11 -4.91 -5.94
C ASP A 40 -16.26 -4.66 -4.43
N SER A 41 -15.17 -4.81 -3.69
CA SER A 41 -15.13 -4.87 -2.22
C SER A 41 -15.87 -3.72 -1.52
N ALA A 42 -15.61 -2.49 -1.94
CA ALA A 42 -16.26 -1.29 -1.41
C ALA A 42 -17.68 -1.11 -1.97
N ALA A 43 -17.88 -1.39 -3.26
CA ALA A 43 -19.15 -1.22 -3.97
C ALA A 43 -20.29 -2.04 -3.36
N GLN A 44 -19.98 -3.16 -2.72
CA GLN A 44 -20.95 -3.99 -2.01
C GLN A 44 -21.60 -3.33 -0.78
N ILE A 45 -20.99 -2.29 -0.19
CA ILE A 45 -21.42 -1.74 1.11
C ILE A 45 -21.61 -0.21 1.14
N THR A 46 -21.42 0.47 0.01
CA THR A 46 -21.63 1.93 -0.10
C THR A 46 -22.15 2.30 -1.49
N PRO A 47 -22.91 3.41 -1.64
CA PRO A 47 -23.25 3.95 -2.95
C PRO A 47 -21.99 4.15 -3.81
N HIS A 48 -22.09 3.82 -5.10
CA HIS A 48 -20.97 3.83 -6.03
C HIS A 48 -21.43 4.17 -7.45
N VAL A 49 -20.47 4.46 -8.33
CA VAL A 49 -20.69 4.62 -9.77
C VAL A 49 -19.91 3.53 -10.50
N ILE A 50 -20.54 2.87 -11.46
CA ILE A 50 -19.89 1.86 -12.30
C ILE A 50 -19.26 2.52 -13.53
N GLY A 51 -18.00 2.19 -13.81
CA GLY A 51 -17.34 2.60 -15.05
C GLY A 51 -15.90 2.08 -15.15
N ASP A 52 -15.27 2.37 -16.29
CA ASP A 52 -13.87 2.04 -16.53
C ASP A 52 -12.99 3.26 -16.24
N TYR A 53 -11.99 3.11 -15.36
CA TYR A 53 -11.05 4.17 -15.01
C TYR A 53 -10.14 4.57 -16.19
N LYS A 54 -10.14 3.81 -17.29
CA LYS A 54 -9.43 4.14 -18.53
C LYS A 54 -10.25 5.01 -19.47
N ASP A 55 -11.56 5.08 -19.27
CA ASP A 55 -12.45 5.95 -20.06
C ASP A 55 -12.47 7.36 -19.46
N ILE A 56 -11.77 8.28 -20.12
CA ILE A 56 -11.68 9.69 -19.70
C ILE A 56 -13.07 10.31 -19.58
N GLU A 57 -14.01 10.03 -20.48
CA GLU A 57 -15.34 10.63 -20.41
C GLU A 57 -16.14 10.13 -19.20
N ALA A 58 -16.05 8.83 -18.92
CA ALA A 58 -16.72 8.23 -17.76
C ALA A 58 -16.13 8.79 -16.45
N VAL A 59 -14.81 8.87 -16.36
CA VAL A 59 -14.10 9.44 -15.21
C VAL A 59 -14.43 10.94 -15.03
N MET A 60 -14.53 11.70 -16.12
CA MET A 60 -14.96 13.10 -16.08
C MET A 60 -16.40 13.28 -15.61
N LYS A 61 -17.33 12.39 -16.02
CA LYS A 61 -18.72 12.40 -15.54
C LYS A 61 -18.78 12.08 -14.04
N PHE A 62 -18.02 11.10 -13.59
CA PHE A 62 -17.89 10.74 -12.18
C PHE A 62 -17.32 11.89 -11.33
N ALA A 63 -16.25 12.53 -11.79
CA ALA A 63 -15.59 13.61 -11.07
C ALA A 63 -16.49 14.83 -10.81
N LYS A 64 -17.49 15.08 -11.66
CA LYS A 64 -18.50 16.14 -11.44
C LYS A 64 -19.37 15.92 -10.20
N LEU A 65 -19.39 14.71 -9.66
CA LEU A 65 -20.11 14.35 -8.44
C LEU A 65 -19.27 14.55 -7.17
N CYS A 66 -17.98 14.85 -7.31
CA CYS A 66 -17.00 14.84 -6.24
C CYS A 66 -16.43 16.24 -6.01
N ASP A 67 -16.09 16.57 -4.76
CA ASP A 67 -15.33 17.78 -4.43
C ASP A 67 -13.81 17.53 -4.51
N VAL A 68 -13.37 16.29 -4.21
CA VAL A 68 -11.99 15.82 -4.37
C VAL A 68 -11.98 14.39 -4.92
N VAL A 69 -11.02 14.08 -5.80
CA VAL A 69 -10.79 12.72 -6.33
C VAL A 69 -9.44 12.17 -5.84
N THR A 70 -9.44 10.92 -5.37
CA THR A 70 -8.24 10.14 -5.00
C THR A 70 -8.27 8.75 -5.65
N PHE A 71 -7.23 7.95 -5.43
CA PHE A 71 -7.01 6.66 -6.09
C PHE A 71 -6.85 5.52 -5.08
N GLU A 72 -7.39 4.36 -5.41
CA GLU A 72 -7.17 3.13 -4.64
C GLU A 72 -5.92 2.37 -5.10
N HIS A 73 -5.50 2.52 -6.35
CA HIS A 73 -4.40 1.74 -6.93
C HIS A 73 -3.61 2.56 -7.95
N GLU A 74 -2.41 2.13 -8.30
CA GLU A 74 -1.49 2.86 -9.17
C GLU A 74 -1.79 2.67 -10.67
N LEU A 75 -2.78 1.86 -11.05
CA LEU A 75 -3.03 1.53 -12.46
C LEU A 75 -3.80 2.59 -13.27
N ILE A 76 -4.18 3.74 -12.69
CA ILE A 76 -4.91 4.79 -13.41
C ILE A 76 -3.96 5.45 -14.43
N PRO A 77 -4.30 5.50 -15.73
CA PRO A 77 -3.43 6.14 -16.72
C PRO A 77 -3.20 7.63 -16.41
N LEU A 78 -1.94 8.09 -16.42
CA LEU A 78 -1.62 9.52 -16.23
C LEU A 78 -2.40 10.48 -17.14
N PRO A 79 -2.71 10.16 -18.42
CA PRO A 79 -3.53 11.02 -19.26
C PRO A 79 -4.93 11.29 -18.69
N VAL A 80 -5.53 10.31 -17.98
CA VAL A 80 -6.83 10.47 -17.31
C VAL A 80 -6.70 11.47 -16.16
N ILE A 81 -5.66 11.34 -15.35
CA ILE A 81 -5.39 12.24 -14.21
C ILE A 81 -5.16 13.67 -14.71
N LYS A 82 -4.31 13.83 -15.75
CA LYS A 82 -4.05 15.14 -16.36
C LYS A 82 -5.30 15.78 -16.95
N ALA A 83 -6.21 14.99 -17.54
CA ALA A 83 -7.48 15.50 -18.05
C ALA A 83 -8.39 16.02 -16.93
N LEU A 84 -8.45 15.32 -15.78
CA LEU A 84 -9.18 15.78 -14.60
C LEU A 84 -8.62 17.12 -14.07
N GLU A 85 -7.29 17.20 -13.91
CA GLU A 85 -6.61 18.42 -13.45
C GLU A 85 -6.84 19.60 -14.42
N ALA A 86 -6.72 19.37 -15.73
CA ALA A 86 -6.97 20.39 -16.75
C ALA A 86 -8.41 20.91 -16.75
N ALA A 87 -9.37 20.10 -16.29
CA ALA A 87 -10.76 20.48 -16.12
C ALA A 87 -11.06 21.15 -14.77
N GLY A 88 -10.05 21.39 -13.93
CA GLY A 88 -10.19 22.04 -12.63
C GLY A 88 -10.67 21.13 -11.50
N VAL A 89 -10.67 19.80 -11.70
CA VAL A 89 -10.98 18.85 -10.63
C VAL A 89 -9.80 18.82 -9.64
N VAL A 90 -10.10 18.85 -8.34
CA VAL A 90 -9.08 18.66 -7.31
C VAL A 90 -8.73 17.17 -7.22
N VAL A 91 -7.53 16.81 -7.68
CA VAL A 91 -7.03 15.43 -7.67
C VAL A 91 -5.84 15.30 -6.73
N ARG A 92 -5.88 14.33 -5.82
CA ARG A 92 -4.87 14.14 -4.77
C ARG A 92 -4.57 12.64 -4.62
N PRO A 93 -3.33 12.18 -4.82
CA PRO A 93 -2.15 12.94 -5.30
C PRO A 93 -2.32 13.48 -6.73
N THR A 94 -1.54 14.50 -7.10
CA THR A 94 -1.54 15.08 -8.45
C THR A 94 -0.84 14.15 -9.45
N SER A 95 -1.06 14.36 -10.76
CA SER A 95 -0.37 13.59 -11.81
C SER A 95 1.16 13.71 -11.73
N GLU A 96 1.68 14.88 -11.35
CA GLU A 96 3.12 15.14 -11.16
C GLU A 96 3.69 14.27 -10.03
N SER A 97 2.95 14.09 -8.93
CA SER A 97 3.37 13.22 -7.83
C SER A 97 3.20 11.75 -8.22
N PHE A 98 2.03 11.38 -8.75
CA PHE A 98 1.63 9.99 -8.93
C PHE A 98 2.49 9.21 -9.93
N GLU A 99 3.11 9.90 -10.90
CA GLU A 99 4.09 9.32 -11.85
C GLU A 99 5.17 8.49 -11.13
N TYR A 100 5.66 8.96 -9.98
CA TYR A 100 6.73 8.28 -9.25
C TYR A 100 6.30 6.98 -8.54
N SER A 101 5.00 6.71 -8.46
CA SER A 101 4.48 5.39 -8.02
C SER A 101 4.26 4.42 -9.18
N GLN A 102 4.21 4.94 -10.41
CA GLN A 102 3.89 4.16 -11.62
C GLN A 102 5.12 3.81 -12.45
N ASP A 103 6.12 4.70 -12.49
CA ASP A 103 7.32 4.55 -13.30
C ASP A 103 8.56 4.47 -12.41
N LYS A 104 9.14 3.26 -12.33
CA LYS A 104 10.32 2.99 -11.50
C LYS A 104 11.57 3.74 -11.99
N GLU A 105 11.71 4.01 -13.29
CA GLU A 105 12.84 4.79 -13.83
C GLU A 105 12.71 6.25 -13.41
N ALA A 106 11.51 6.83 -13.55
CA ALA A 106 11.23 8.20 -13.09
C ALA A 106 11.46 8.34 -11.59
N MET A 107 10.99 7.36 -10.79
CA MET A 107 11.22 7.30 -9.35
C MET A 107 12.71 7.28 -9.01
N ARG A 108 13.50 6.37 -9.61
CA ARG A 108 14.95 6.26 -9.34
C ARG A 108 15.68 7.55 -9.69
N LYS A 109 15.34 8.18 -10.82
CA LYS A 109 15.92 9.47 -11.20
C LYS A 109 15.57 10.57 -10.19
N LYS A 110 14.29 10.66 -9.80
CA LYS A 110 13.78 11.66 -8.86
C LYS A 110 14.41 11.52 -7.47
N LEU A 111 14.65 10.29 -7.02
CA LEU A 111 15.16 9.99 -5.68
C LEU A 111 16.67 9.71 -5.65
N SER A 112 17.42 10.09 -6.68
CA SER A 112 18.85 9.76 -6.85
C SER A 112 19.78 10.20 -5.71
N ARG A 113 19.35 11.13 -4.85
CA ARG A 113 20.09 11.55 -3.65
C ARG A 113 19.92 10.62 -2.45
N PHE A 114 18.90 9.76 -2.46
CA PHE A 114 18.68 8.76 -1.42
C PHE A 114 19.38 7.46 -1.82
N HIS A 115 19.86 6.71 -0.83
CA HIS A 115 20.45 5.41 -1.10
C HIS A 115 19.37 4.47 -1.65
N SER A 116 19.71 3.73 -2.69
CA SER A 116 18.88 2.69 -3.29
C SER A 116 19.80 1.61 -3.84
N PRO A 117 19.30 0.40 -4.17
CA PRO A 117 20.09 -0.56 -4.92
C PRO A 117 20.70 0.09 -6.17
N LYS A 118 21.94 -0.25 -6.51
CA LYS A 118 22.52 0.10 -7.82
C LYS A 118 21.56 -0.39 -8.89
N ASN A 119 21.21 0.51 -9.80
CA ASN A 119 20.17 0.25 -10.78
C ASN A 119 20.52 0.85 -12.12
N GLN A 120 20.01 0.24 -13.17
CA GLN A 120 20.08 0.78 -14.52
C GLN A 120 18.93 0.25 -15.37
N VAL A 121 18.51 1.08 -16.31
CA VAL A 121 17.54 0.67 -17.32
C VAL A 121 18.25 0.03 -18.49
N VAL A 122 17.79 -1.16 -18.86
CA VAL A 122 18.43 -1.97 -19.90
C VAL A 122 17.44 -2.41 -20.97
N SER A 123 17.98 -2.56 -22.18
CA SER A 123 17.31 -3.19 -23.33
C SER A 123 18.12 -4.35 -23.89
N THR A 124 19.30 -4.64 -23.33
CA THR A 124 20.16 -5.78 -23.68
C THR A 124 20.95 -6.25 -22.46
N ASN A 125 21.23 -7.55 -22.37
CA ASN A 125 22.02 -8.10 -21.26
C ASN A 125 23.46 -7.58 -21.19
N ALA A 126 24.03 -7.10 -22.30
CA ALA A 126 25.42 -6.64 -22.37
C ALA A 126 25.69 -5.42 -21.45
N GLN A 127 24.63 -4.74 -21.02
CA GLN A 127 24.70 -3.64 -20.07
C GLN A 127 24.91 -4.14 -18.63
N ILE A 128 24.62 -5.41 -18.31
CA ILE A 128 24.71 -5.98 -16.96
C ILE A 128 25.95 -6.87 -16.83
N LYS A 129 26.74 -6.61 -15.80
CA LYS A 129 28.01 -7.30 -15.54
C LYS A 129 27.97 -8.28 -14.37
N GLU A 130 27.04 -8.09 -13.45
CA GLU A 130 26.95 -8.83 -12.19
C GLU A 130 25.60 -9.54 -12.09
N TYR A 131 25.66 -10.81 -11.68
CA TYR A 131 24.50 -11.66 -11.40
C TYR A 131 24.74 -12.41 -10.08
N PRO A 132 23.69 -12.78 -9.32
CA PRO A 132 22.28 -12.54 -9.61
C PRO A 132 21.89 -11.05 -9.54
N ALA A 133 20.85 -10.70 -10.31
CA ALA A 133 20.27 -9.36 -10.33
C ALA A 133 18.75 -9.44 -10.23
N ILE A 134 18.11 -8.33 -9.86
CA ILE A 134 16.65 -8.20 -9.83
C ILE A 134 16.20 -7.38 -11.04
N ALA A 135 15.51 -8.01 -11.99
CA ALA A 135 14.88 -7.32 -13.10
C ALA A 135 13.44 -6.93 -12.72
N LYS A 136 13.05 -5.69 -13.00
CA LYS A 136 11.73 -5.13 -12.71
C LYS A 136 11.12 -4.50 -13.95
N SER A 137 9.84 -4.78 -14.20
CA SER A 137 9.04 -3.99 -15.15
C SER A 137 9.02 -2.54 -14.69
N ILE A 138 9.23 -1.61 -15.62
CA ILE A 138 9.23 -0.16 -15.34
C ILE A 138 7.90 0.27 -14.73
N SER A 139 6.78 -0.24 -15.27
CA SER A 139 5.42 0.07 -14.82
C SER A 139 4.56 -1.19 -14.67
N GLY A 140 3.50 -1.09 -13.87
CA GLY A 140 2.45 -2.11 -13.77
C GLY A 140 2.79 -3.37 -12.96
N GLY A 141 3.97 -3.44 -12.33
CA GLY A 141 4.30 -4.49 -11.37
C GLY A 141 3.67 -4.24 -9.99
N TYR A 142 3.27 -5.31 -9.31
CA TYR A 142 2.66 -5.29 -7.96
C TYR A 142 2.72 -6.69 -7.33
N ASP A 143 2.80 -6.81 -5.99
CA ASP A 143 2.81 -8.09 -5.25
C ASP A 143 3.75 -9.13 -5.91
N GLY A 144 5.01 -8.73 -6.17
CA GLY A 144 6.03 -9.57 -6.83
C GLY A 144 5.85 -9.78 -8.34
N ARG A 145 4.70 -9.43 -8.93
CA ARG A 145 4.50 -9.50 -10.39
C ARG A 145 5.33 -8.42 -11.09
N GLY A 146 5.96 -8.80 -12.19
CA GLY A 146 6.87 -7.90 -12.89
C GLY A 146 8.19 -7.70 -12.17
N VAL A 147 8.55 -8.60 -11.25
CA VAL A 147 9.85 -8.67 -10.58
C VAL A 147 10.41 -10.08 -10.77
N TRP A 148 11.65 -10.17 -11.22
CA TRP A 148 12.31 -11.44 -11.50
C TRP A 148 13.72 -11.43 -10.92
N LYS A 149 14.06 -12.47 -10.15
CA LYS A 149 15.46 -12.77 -9.86
C LYS A 149 16.07 -13.44 -11.09
N VAL A 150 17.13 -12.86 -11.62
CA VAL A 150 17.81 -13.31 -12.83
C VAL A 150 19.21 -13.77 -12.42
N GLU A 151 19.51 -15.04 -12.65
CA GLU A 151 20.77 -15.68 -12.26
C GLU A 151 21.82 -15.58 -13.37
N THR A 152 21.40 -15.39 -14.63
CA THR A 152 22.31 -15.38 -15.79
C THR A 152 21.93 -14.38 -16.88
N ALA A 153 22.91 -14.03 -17.71
CA ALA A 153 22.69 -13.19 -18.89
C ALA A 153 21.71 -13.78 -19.92
N ALA A 154 21.65 -15.12 -20.02
CA ALA A 154 20.73 -15.82 -20.91
C ALA A 154 19.26 -15.69 -20.42
N GLU A 155 19.05 -15.74 -19.11
CA GLU A 155 17.72 -15.51 -18.52
C GLU A 155 17.26 -14.07 -18.76
N LEU A 156 18.16 -13.07 -18.58
CA LEU A 156 17.84 -11.67 -18.87
C LEU A 156 17.45 -11.46 -20.34
N ASP A 157 18.24 -12.01 -21.28
CA ASP A 157 17.93 -11.93 -22.71
C ASP A 157 16.57 -12.55 -23.05
N ASN A 158 16.24 -13.68 -22.43
CA ASN A 158 14.94 -14.30 -22.64
C ASN A 158 13.81 -13.42 -22.12
N LEU A 159 13.98 -12.81 -20.95
CA LEU A 159 12.99 -11.90 -20.37
C LEU A 159 12.80 -10.65 -21.25
N LEU A 160 13.89 -10.08 -21.77
CA LEU A 160 13.89 -8.89 -22.63
C LEU A 160 13.13 -9.09 -23.96
N LYS A 161 12.97 -10.32 -24.45
CA LYS A 161 12.13 -10.61 -25.64
C LYS A 161 10.66 -10.26 -25.41
N SER A 162 10.18 -10.44 -24.18
CA SER A 162 8.80 -10.15 -23.78
C SER A 162 8.64 -8.79 -23.11
N HIS A 163 9.72 -8.29 -22.50
CA HIS A 163 9.77 -7.01 -21.81
C HIS A 163 10.96 -6.21 -22.34
N PRO A 164 10.82 -5.47 -23.46
CA PRO A 164 11.95 -4.88 -24.19
C PRO A 164 12.73 -3.81 -23.41
N LYS A 165 12.20 -3.38 -22.25
CA LYS A 165 12.81 -2.39 -21.38
C LYS A 165 12.53 -2.77 -19.91
N LEU A 166 13.60 -2.93 -19.14
CA LEU A 166 13.53 -3.32 -17.72
C LEU A 166 14.43 -2.42 -16.88
N LEU A 167 14.03 -2.17 -15.64
CA LEU A 167 14.92 -1.66 -14.61
C LEU A 167 15.61 -2.87 -13.97
N VAL A 168 16.93 -2.96 -14.06
CA VAL A 168 17.70 -4.01 -13.39
C VAL A 168 18.43 -3.42 -12.20
N GLU A 169 18.32 -4.09 -11.07
CA GLU A 169 18.87 -3.69 -9.78
C GLU A 169 19.81 -4.77 -9.24
N GLU A 170 20.84 -4.37 -8.49
CA GLU A 170 21.67 -5.33 -7.76
C GLU A 170 20.83 -6.10 -6.73
N LEU A 171 21.14 -7.37 -6.51
CA LEU A 171 20.54 -8.14 -5.44
C LEU A 171 21.14 -7.68 -4.10
N ILE A 172 20.33 -7.08 -3.24
CA ILE A 172 20.75 -6.66 -1.90
C ILE A 172 20.59 -7.81 -0.92
N ASP A 173 21.68 -8.13 -0.23
CA ASP A 173 21.69 -8.96 0.98
C ASP A 173 21.40 -8.04 2.19
N PHE A 174 20.12 -7.86 2.51
CA PHE A 174 19.61 -7.01 3.58
C PHE A 174 19.25 -7.82 4.83
N ASP A 175 19.25 -7.18 5.99
CA ASP A 175 18.91 -7.82 7.27
C ASP A 175 17.40 -8.00 7.42
N TYR A 176 16.62 -6.98 7.04
CA TYR A 176 15.17 -7.00 7.02
C TYR A 176 14.58 -5.89 6.14
N GLU A 177 13.32 -6.07 5.75
CA GLU A 177 12.54 -5.08 4.98
C GLU A 177 11.59 -4.31 5.91
N ILE A 178 11.47 -3.01 5.67
CA ILE A 178 10.52 -2.15 6.39
C ILE A 178 9.68 -1.34 5.40
N ALA A 179 8.54 -0.86 5.87
CA ALA A 179 7.79 0.21 5.24
C ALA A 179 7.55 1.33 6.24
N VAL A 180 7.75 2.58 5.80
CA VAL A 180 7.37 3.77 6.57
C VAL A 180 6.20 4.44 5.87
N MET A 181 5.08 4.52 6.58
CA MET A 181 3.89 5.22 6.12
C MET A 181 4.03 6.70 6.47
N VAL A 182 3.70 7.57 5.52
CA VAL A 182 3.73 9.02 5.67
C VAL A 182 2.44 9.62 5.14
N ALA A 183 1.99 10.70 5.77
CA ALA A 183 0.89 11.52 5.30
C ALA A 183 1.36 12.96 5.12
N ARG A 184 0.84 13.64 4.10
CA ARG A 184 1.11 15.06 3.85
C ARG A 184 -0.13 15.78 3.33
N SER A 185 -0.44 16.94 3.90
CA SER A 185 -1.56 17.80 3.48
C SER A 185 -1.09 18.99 2.60
N PRO A 186 -2.02 19.67 1.89
CA PRO A 186 -1.70 20.88 1.13
C PRO A 186 -1.11 22.03 1.96
N HIS A 187 -1.52 22.19 3.23
CA HIS A 187 -0.88 23.12 4.17
C HIS A 187 0.50 22.66 4.68
N ALA A 188 1.11 21.68 4.01
CA ALA A 188 2.43 21.14 4.33
C ALA A 188 2.57 20.52 5.72
N GLN A 189 1.46 20.21 6.40
CA GLN A 189 1.51 19.30 7.55
C GLN A 189 1.97 17.95 7.03
N ALA A 190 2.92 17.33 7.73
CA ALA A 190 3.39 16.00 7.41
C ALA A 190 3.59 15.21 8.71
N THR A 191 3.30 13.91 8.65
CA THR A 191 3.52 13.01 9.77
C THR A 191 3.84 11.61 9.27
N SER A 192 4.50 10.82 10.11
CA SER A 192 4.86 9.43 9.83
C SER A 192 4.40 8.52 10.96
N TRP A 193 4.00 7.31 10.62
CA TRP A 193 3.85 6.24 11.63
C TRP A 193 5.22 5.62 11.92
N SER A 194 5.29 4.81 12.98
CA SER A 194 6.46 4.00 13.28
C SER A 194 6.84 3.11 12.08
N PRO A 195 8.13 2.89 11.82
CA PRO A 195 8.56 1.92 10.81
C PRO A 195 7.98 0.54 11.09
N THR A 196 7.44 -0.08 10.05
CA THR A 196 6.81 -1.39 10.12
C THR A 196 7.71 -2.40 9.43
N GLN A 197 8.15 -3.46 10.12
CA GLN A 197 8.82 -4.57 9.47
C GLN A 197 7.81 -5.35 8.62
N THR A 198 8.16 -5.66 7.39
CA THR A 198 7.34 -6.46 6.47
C THR A 198 7.99 -7.81 6.23
N ILE A 199 7.27 -8.89 6.56
CA ILE A 199 7.71 -10.26 6.29
C ILE A 199 7.05 -10.71 4.99
N GLN A 200 7.89 -11.04 4.00
CA GLN A 200 7.47 -11.46 2.67
C GLN A 200 7.59 -12.98 2.54
N LYS A 201 6.69 -13.60 1.78
CA LYS A 201 6.80 -14.98 1.29
C LYS A 201 6.40 -15.01 -0.18
N ASP A 202 7.26 -15.54 -1.03
CA ASP A 202 7.03 -15.62 -2.49
C ASP A 202 6.63 -14.28 -3.14
N GLY A 203 7.21 -13.17 -2.64
CA GLY A 203 6.93 -11.81 -3.13
C GLY A 203 5.62 -11.19 -2.62
N ILE A 204 4.96 -11.81 -1.63
CA ILE A 204 3.73 -11.32 -1.01
C ILE A 204 3.96 -11.09 0.49
N CYS A 205 3.54 -9.92 0.98
CA CYS A 205 3.63 -9.61 2.40
C CYS A 205 2.63 -10.46 3.18
N THR A 206 3.13 -11.29 4.09
CA THR A 206 2.33 -12.20 4.92
C THR A 206 2.06 -11.63 6.30
N ILE A 207 3.07 -11.05 6.94
CA ILE A 207 2.98 -10.50 8.29
C ILE A 207 3.64 -9.13 8.32
N THR A 208 3.10 -8.23 9.14
CA THR A 208 3.80 -7.00 9.51
C THR A 208 3.87 -6.82 11.02
N ILE A 209 4.97 -6.23 11.49
CA ILE A 209 5.25 -5.97 12.90
C ILE A 209 5.61 -4.49 13.06
N SER A 210 4.89 -3.79 13.94
CA SER A 210 5.11 -2.36 14.21
C SER A 210 5.26 -2.13 15.72
N PRO A 211 6.25 -1.36 16.19
CA PRO A 211 7.40 -0.90 15.41
C PRO A 211 8.27 -2.08 14.95
N ALA A 212 9.14 -1.86 13.95
CA ALA A 212 10.10 -2.87 13.51
C ALA A 212 11.02 -3.30 14.69
N PRO A 213 11.00 -4.59 15.09
CA PRO A 213 11.51 -5.03 16.40
C PRO A 213 13.03 -4.96 16.55
N LEU A 214 13.78 -5.00 15.45
CA LEU A 214 15.24 -4.99 15.46
C LEU A 214 15.84 -3.60 15.21
N MET A 215 15.02 -2.56 15.05
CA MET A 215 15.50 -1.20 14.80
C MET A 215 15.86 -0.48 16.10
N SER A 216 17.01 0.21 16.10
CA SER A 216 17.32 1.20 17.13
C SER A 216 16.42 2.44 16.96
N ALA A 217 16.27 3.22 18.03
CA ALA A 217 15.52 4.49 17.97
C ALA A 217 16.11 5.45 16.92
N GLU A 218 17.44 5.55 16.84
CA GLU A 218 18.13 6.40 15.86
C GLU A 218 17.87 5.96 14.42
N LEU A 219 17.92 4.65 14.14
CA LEU A 219 17.64 4.13 12.80
C LEU A 219 16.15 4.31 12.44
N SER A 220 15.25 4.18 13.42
CA SER A 220 13.81 4.46 13.23
C SER A 220 13.57 5.92 12.84
N GLU A 221 14.14 6.87 13.61
CA GLU A 221 14.04 8.31 13.31
C GLU A 221 14.64 8.64 11.95
N LYS A 222 15.80 8.04 11.59
CA LYS A 222 16.43 8.18 10.28
C LYS A 222 15.50 7.73 9.16
N ALA A 223 14.90 6.55 9.27
CA ALA A 223 13.97 6.02 8.27
C ALA A 223 12.71 6.90 8.13
N GLN A 224 12.13 7.37 9.25
CA GLN A 224 11.00 8.29 9.23
C GLN A 224 11.33 9.63 8.59
N LYS A 225 12.49 10.21 8.92
CA LYS A 225 12.97 11.43 8.31
C LYS A 225 13.14 11.27 6.79
N ILE A 226 13.77 10.18 6.34
CA ILE A 226 13.93 9.89 4.91
C ILE A 226 12.58 9.81 4.22
N ALA A 227 11.60 9.11 4.81
CA ALA A 227 10.27 8.99 4.23
C ALA A 227 9.54 10.34 4.12
N LEU A 228 9.67 11.22 5.14
CA LEU A 228 9.12 12.57 5.11
C LEU A 228 9.82 13.47 4.08
N ASP A 229 11.16 13.38 3.95
CA ASP A 229 11.93 14.11 2.93
C ASP A 229 11.52 13.67 1.51
N ILE A 230 11.33 12.37 1.29
CA ILE A 230 10.83 11.81 0.03
C ILE A 230 9.42 12.35 -0.25
N ALA A 231 8.51 12.31 0.72
CA ALA A 231 7.15 12.83 0.57
C ALA A 231 7.13 14.31 0.18
N ALA A 232 8.04 15.12 0.72
CA ALA A 232 8.20 16.52 0.33
C ALA A 232 8.74 16.65 -1.11
N GLU A 233 9.76 15.85 -1.48
CA GLU A 233 10.41 15.92 -2.80
C GLU A 233 9.50 15.49 -3.96
N VAL A 234 8.69 14.47 -3.74
CA VAL A 234 7.68 14.00 -4.71
C VAL A 234 6.38 14.81 -4.64
N LYS A 235 6.31 15.81 -3.74
CA LYS A 235 5.15 16.67 -3.52
C LYS A 235 3.87 15.88 -3.18
N LEU A 236 4.01 14.85 -2.34
CA LEU A 236 2.88 14.03 -1.88
C LEU A 236 1.77 14.91 -1.30
N ILE A 237 0.53 14.57 -1.66
CA ILE A 237 -0.69 14.94 -0.94
C ILE A 237 -1.52 13.66 -0.74
N GLY A 238 -1.88 13.36 0.50
CA GLY A 238 -2.49 12.09 0.87
C GLY A 238 -1.55 11.24 1.72
N VAL A 239 -1.56 9.93 1.50
CA VAL A 239 -0.75 8.94 2.22
C VAL A 239 0.13 8.21 1.21
N MET A 240 1.34 7.87 1.62
CA MET A 240 2.28 7.06 0.86
C MET A 240 2.98 6.07 1.79
N ALA A 241 3.30 4.89 1.29
CA ALA A 241 4.31 4.02 1.90
C ALA A 241 5.63 4.14 1.15
N VAL A 242 6.72 4.23 1.90
CA VAL A 242 8.08 4.11 1.39
C VAL A 242 8.62 2.77 1.86
N GLU A 243 8.79 1.83 0.93
CA GLU A 243 9.41 0.54 1.22
C GLU A 243 10.92 0.67 1.19
N MET A 244 11.59 0.07 2.19
CA MET A 244 13.02 0.20 2.38
C MET A 244 13.64 -1.13 2.80
N PHE A 245 14.90 -1.34 2.39
CA PHE A 245 15.75 -2.40 2.92
C PHE A 245 16.68 -1.83 3.99
N ILE A 246 16.88 -2.59 5.06
CA ILE A 246 17.84 -2.28 6.12
C ILE A 246 19.05 -3.20 5.99
N LYS A 247 20.25 -2.61 5.99
CA LYS A 247 21.52 -3.35 6.01
C LYS A 247 22.49 -2.67 6.98
N GLY A 248 22.66 -3.24 8.17
CA GLY A 248 23.27 -2.53 9.29
C GLY A 248 22.52 -1.25 9.59
N ASP A 249 23.22 -0.11 9.53
CA ASP A 249 22.63 1.22 9.72
C ASP A 249 22.22 1.90 8.40
N ASP A 250 22.38 1.23 7.25
CA ASP A 250 21.99 1.75 5.94
C ASP A 250 20.51 1.50 5.64
N VAL A 251 19.87 2.52 5.04
CA VAL A 251 18.48 2.52 4.62
C VAL A 251 18.46 2.67 3.10
N LEU A 252 18.00 1.66 2.37
CA LEU A 252 17.94 1.66 0.92
C LEU A 252 16.49 1.71 0.44
N ILE A 253 16.13 2.69 -0.39
CA ILE A 253 14.76 2.85 -0.90
C ILE A 253 14.46 1.79 -1.96
N ASN A 254 13.47 0.94 -1.70
CA ASN A 254 12.98 -0.06 -2.65
C ASN A 254 11.92 0.54 -3.58
N GLU A 255 10.78 0.99 -3.04
CA GLU A 255 9.67 1.49 -3.85
C GLU A 255 8.75 2.47 -3.09
N LEU A 256 7.87 3.13 -3.84
CA LEU A 256 6.85 4.03 -3.33
C LEU A 256 5.45 3.55 -3.73
N ALA A 257 4.52 3.56 -2.78
CA ALA A 257 3.10 3.39 -3.04
C ALA A 257 2.34 4.64 -2.58
N MET A 258 1.82 5.45 -3.50
CA MET A 258 1.18 6.75 -3.21
C MET A 258 -0.30 6.61 -2.86
N ARG A 259 -0.58 5.73 -1.90
CA ARG A 259 -1.91 5.42 -1.37
C ARG A 259 -1.75 4.81 0.03
N PRO A 260 -2.85 4.64 0.78
CA PRO A 260 -2.88 3.70 1.88
C PRO A 260 -2.31 2.34 1.45
N HIS A 261 -1.49 1.73 2.32
CA HIS A 261 -0.69 0.56 2.00
C HIS A 261 -1.01 -0.62 2.91
N ASN A 262 -0.77 -1.84 2.40
CA ASN A 262 -0.98 -3.08 3.15
C ASN A 262 -0.19 -3.10 4.46
N SER A 263 1.06 -2.62 4.43
CA SER A 263 1.90 -2.52 5.62
C SER A 263 1.41 -1.55 6.68
N GLY A 264 0.43 -0.68 6.36
CA GLY A 264 -0.17 0.23 7.31
C GLY A 264 -1.49 -0.28 7.90
N HIS A 265 -1.96 -1.49 7.59
CA HIS A 265 -3.28 -1.95 8.03
C HIS A 265 -3.38 -2.10 9.55
N TRP A 266 -2.26 -2.36 10.23
CA TRP A 266 -2.18 -2.33 11.70
C TRP A 266 -2.65 -1.00 12.29
N THR A 267 -2.53 0.12 11.57
CA THR A 267 -2.89 1.46 12.07
C THR A 267 -4.38 1.61 12.39
N ILE A 268 -5.25 0.72 11.88
CA ILE A 268 -6.69 0.74 12.19
C ILE A 268 -6.92 0.52 13.69
N GLU A 269 -6.22 -0.44 14.29
CA GLU A 269 -6.33 -0.77 15.72
C GLU A 269 -5.14 -0.24 16.54
N GLY A 270 -3.95 -0.24 15.96
CA GLY A 270 -2.69 -0.02 16.65
C GLY A 270 -2.22 1.43 16.71
N SER A 271 -2.94 2.37 16.12
CA SER A 271 -2.59 3.79 16.17
C SER A 271 -3.80 4.66 16.46
N ARG A 272 -3.57 5.86 17.00
CA ARG A 272 -4.64 6.81 17.32
C ARG A 272 -5.37 7.32 16.07
N THR A 273 -4.67 7.41 14.94
CA THR A 273 -5.26 7.79 13.66
C THR A 273 -4.82 6.81 12.59
N SER A 274 -5.77 6.03 12.07
CA SER A 274 -5.51 5.08 10.99
C SER A 274 -5.04 5.77 9.73
N GLN A 275 -4.26 5.06 8.89
CA GLN A 275 -3.83 5.58 7.60
C GLN A 275 -5.01 6.00 6.69
N PHE A 276 -6.17 5.38 6.85
CA PHE A 276 -7.35 5.66 6.02
C PHE A 276 -8.02 6.96 6.45
N GLU A 277 -8.18 7.19 7.76
CA GLU A 277 -8.64 8.47 8.27
C GLU A 277 -7.64 9.59 7.96
N GLN A 278 -6.35 9.31 8.15
CA GLN A 278 -5.30 10.27 7.85
C GLN A 278 -5.25 10.63 6.36
N HIS A 279 -5.48 9.66 5.47
CA HIS A 279 -5.59 9.91 4.04
C HIS A 279 -6.75 10.85 3.73
N LEU A 280 -7.94 10.60 4.30
CA LEU A 280 -9.10 11.48 4.15
C LEU A 280 -8.81 12.90 4.65
N ARG A 281 -8.22 13.03 5.85
CA ARG A 281 -7.80 14.32 6.40
C ARG A 281 -6.82 15.03 5.47
N ALA A 282 -5.79 14.34 4.99
CA ALA A 282 -4.78 14.89 4.11
C ALA A 282 -5.35 15.37 2.76
N ILE A 283 -6.18 14.56 2.09
CA ILE A 283 -6.77 14.92 0.79
C ILE A 283 -7.90 15.93 0.90
N LEU A 284 -8.49 16.12 2.08
CA LEU A 284 -9.47 17.19 2.35
C LEU A 284 -8.82 18.42 3.01
N ASP A 285 -7.51 18.37 3.26
CA ASP A 285 -6.74 19.44 3.92
C ASP A 285 -7.23 19.78 5.33
N LEU A 286 -7.78 18.78 6.03
CA LEU A 286 -8.09 18.84 7.45
C LEU A 286 -6.79 18.72 8.28
N PRO A 287 -6.78 19.19 9.53
CA PRO A 287 -5.68 18.92 10.45
C PRO A 287 -5.38 17.42 10.55
N LEU A 288 -4.12 17.08 10.28
CA LEU A 288 -3.61 15.73 10.41
C LEU A 288 -3.78 15.22 11.85
N GLY A 289 -4.17 13.95 11.98
CA GLY A 289 -4.29 13.28 13.27
C GLY A 289 -2.94 12.81 13.82
N ASP A 290 -2.97 12.39 15.09
CA ASP A 290 -1.85 11.82 15.83
C ASP A 290 -1.60 10.37 15.36
N PRO A 291 -0.41 10.04 14.79
CA PRO A 291 -0.09 8.69 14.31
C PRO A 291 0.46 7.77 15.40
N THR A 292 0.55 8.25 16.66
CA THR A 292 1.17 7.48 17.74
C THR A 292 0.46 6.15 17.96
N MET A 293 1.27 5.16 18.31
CA MET A 293 0.78 3.82 18.61
C MET A 293 -0.08 3.82 19.89
N THR A 294 -1.07 2.93 19.93
CA THR A 294 -1.97 2.77 21.08
C THR A 294 -1.43 1.79 22.13
N ASP A 295 -0.46 0.95 21.75
CA ASP A 295 0.28 0.04 22.62
C ASP A 295 1.71 -0.16 22.09
N GLU A 296 2.50 -1.02 22.74
CA GLU A 296 3.92 -1.24 22.45
C GLU A 296 4.15 -1.93 21.10
N VAL A 297 3.30 -2.89 20.73
CA VAL A 297 3.46 -3.71 19.52
C VAL A 297 2.11 -3.93 18.83
N ALA A 298 2.12 -3.86 17.50
CA ALA A 298 1.03 -4.24 16.62
C ALA A 298 1.52 -5.30 15.61
N VAL A 299 0.79 -6.42 15.51
CA VAL A 299 1.06 -7.46 14.52
C VAL A 299 -0.15 -7.62 13.61
N MET A 300 0.08 -7.57 12.30
CA MET A 300 -0.92 -7.79 11.27
C MET A 300 -0.59 -9.04 10.47
N GLY A 301 -1.59 -9.91 10.26
CA GLY A 301 -1.52 -11.09 9.42
C GLY A 301 -2.40 -10.99 8.19
N ASN A 302 -1.85 -11.21 7.00
CA ASN A 302 -2.62 -11.19 5.76
C ASN A 302 -3.35 -12.52 5.59
N ILE A 303 -4.64 -12.45 5.29
CA ILE A 303 -5.46 -13.63 5.00
C ILE A 303 -5.54 -13.77 3.48
N LEU A 304 -4.83 -14.78 2.97
CA LEU A 304 -4.83 -15.14 1.56
C LEU A 304 -5.85 -16.26 1.32
N GLY A 305 -6.59 -16.17 0.21
CA GLY A 305 -7.47 -17.25 -0.21
C GLY A 305 -6.68 -18.52 -0.52
N LYS A 306 -7.22 -19.66 -0.08
CA LYS A 306 -6.74 -21.02 -0.40
C LYS A 306 -7.96 -21.90 -0.75
N ASN A 307 -8.01 -23.14 -0.26
CA ASN A 307 -9.06 -24.11 -0.54
C ASN A 307 -10.30 -23.92 0.37
N LYS A 308 -10.11 -23.39 1.58
CA LYS A 308 -11.21 -23.11 2.52
C LYS A 308 -12.01 -21.91 2.02
N SER A 309 -13.29 -22.12 1.71
CA SER A 309 -14.19 -21.08 1.20
C SER A 309 -15.09 -20.44 2.27
N ASP A 310 -15.38 -21.16 3.35
CA ASP A 310 -16.12 -20.60 4.49
C ASP A 310 -15.19 -19.76 5.37
N MET A 311 -15.28 -18.44 5.18
CA MET A 311 -14.52 -17.45 5.93
C MET A 311 -15.27 -16.91 7.15
N TYR A 312 -16.53 -17.29 7.36
CA TYR A 312 -17.33 -16.76 8.46
C TYR A 312 -17.31 -17.69 9.69
N ARG A 313 -17.47 -19.00 9.51
CA ARG A 313 -17.38 -19.97 10.63
C ARG A 313 -16.10 -19.82 11.46
N PRO A 314 -14.90 -19.59 10.86
CA PRO A 314 -13.68 -19.43 11.64
C PRO A 314 -13.71 -18.36 12.73
N PHE A 315 -14.55 -17.32 12.59
CA PHE A 315 -14.69 -16.30 13.61
C PHE A 315 -15.17 -16.86 14.95
N LEU A 316 -16.05 -17.87 14.93
CA LEU A 316 -16.59 -18.46 16.15
C LEU A 316 -15.49 -19.09 17.00
N HIS A 317 -14.53 -19.77 16.37
CA HIS A 317 -13.39 -20.37 17.06
C HIS A 317 -12.36 -19.32 17.46
N LEU A 318 -11.87 -18.56 16.48
CA LEU A 318 -10.74 -17.65 16.69
C LEU A 318 -11.06 -16.52 17.67
N MET A 319 -12.25 -15.92 17.58
CA MET A 319 -12.64 -14.85 18.50
C MET A 319 -13.02 -15.38 19.90
N ALA A 320 -13.44 -16.64 20.02
CA ALA A 320 -13.69 -17.26 21.33
C ALA A 320 -12.37 -17.64 22.02
N ARG A 321 -11.39 -18.13 21.25
CA ARG A 321 -10.04 -18.42 21.72
C ARG A 321 -9.32 -17.15 22.17
N ASN A 322 -9.36 -16.11 21.33
CA ASN A 322 -8.68 -14.84 21.61
C ASN A 322 -9.54 -13.63 21.17
N PRO A 323 -10.27 -13.00 22.12
CA PRO A 323 -11.12 -11.84 21.85
C PRO A 323 -10.37 -10.57 21.39
N SER A 324 -9.04 -10.55 21.50
CA SER A 324 -8.21 -9.42 21.07
C SER A 324 -7.97 -9.39 19.57
N LEU A 325 -8.21 -10.50 18.84
CA LEU A 325 -8.08 -10.56 17.39
C LEU A 325 -9.11 -9.65 16.69
N LYS A 326 -8.65 -8.80 15.79
CA LYS A 326 -9.48 -7.88 15.00
C LYS A 326 -9.42 -8.24 13.52
N PHE A 327 -10.47 -8.88 13.04
CA PHE A 327 -10.57 -9.34 11.66
C PHE A 327 -11.16 -8.27 10.73
N HIS A 328 -10.55 -8.13 9.57
CA HIS A 328 -10.97 -7.23 8.49
C HIS A 328 -11.10 -8.01 7.19
N MET A 329 -12.33 -8.43 6.86
CA MET A 329 -12.60 -9.18 5.62
C MET A 329 -13.13 -8.27 4.51
N TYR A 330 -12.62 -8.49 3.30
CA TYR A 330 -12.84 -7.60 2.16
C TYR A 330 -14.03 -8.00 1.28
N ALA A 331 -14.79 -9.03 1.65
CA ALA A 331 -15.90 -9.56 0.86
C ALA A 331 -15.52 -9.87 -0.60
N LYS A 332 -14.28 -10.36 -0.80
CA LYS A 332 -13.78 -10.80 -2.10
C LYS A 332 -14.03 -12.28 -2.27
N GLU A 333 -14.25 -12.71 -3.51
CA GLU A 333 -14.23 -14.13 -3.85
C GLU A 333 -12.89 -14.74 -3.45
N VAL A 334 -12.97 -15.87 -2.74
CA VAL A 334 -11.82 -16.65 -2.28
C VAL A 334 -11.17 -17.33 -3.48
N ARG A 335 -9.94 -16.93 -3.77
CA ARG A 335 -9.10 -17.55 -4.82
C ARG A 335 -7.68 -17.72 -4.29
N PRO A 336 -6.96 -18.79 -4.69
CA PRO A 336 -5.57 -19.00 -4.31
C PRO A 336 -4.70 -17.75 -4.51
N GLY A 337 -4.01 -17.33 -3.45
CA GLY A 337 -3.09 -16.19 -3.45
C GLY A 337 -3.75 -14.80 -3.45
N ARG A 338 -5.09 -14.71 -3.47
CA ARG A 338 -5.78 -13.41 -3.39
C ARG A 338 -5.85 -12.93 -1.94
N LYS A 339 -5.45 -11.69 -1.67
CA LYS A 339 -5.71 -11.02 -0.38
C LYS A 339 -7.21 -10.83 -0.17
N ILE A 340 -7.79 -11.58 0.76
CA ILE A 340 -9.23 -11.59 1.07
C ILE A 340 -9.57 -10.96 2.43
N GLY A 341 -8.57 -10.75 3.28
CA GLY A 341 -8.69 -10.01 4.53
C GLY A 341 -7.35 -9.83 5.21
N HIS A 342 -7.38 -9.26 6.41
CA HIS A 342 -6.28 -9.30 7.36
C HIS A 342 -6.82 -9.45 8.79
N VAL A 343 -5.93 -9.78 9.71
CA VAL A 343 -6.20 -9.80 11.16
C VAL A 343 -5.14 -8.99 11.86
N ASN A 344 -5.55 -8.16 12.82
CA ASN A 344 -4.67 -7.39 13.69
C ASN A 344 -4.76 -7.89 15.14
N ILE A 345 -3.65 -7.81 15.86
CA ILE A 345 -3.61 -7.93 17.31
C ILE A 345 -2.58 -6.93 17.86
N ILE A 346 -2.92 -6.29 18.98
CA ILE A 346 -2.14 -5.21 19.60
C ILE A 346 -1.84 -5.60 21.05
N GLY A 347 -0.64 -5.33 21.54
CA GLY A 347 -0.24 -5.64 22.91
C GLY A 347 1.24 -5.41 23.17
N LYS A 348 1.82 -6.19 24.08
CA LYS A 348 3.19 -5.99 24.59
C LYS A 348 4.16 -7.12 24.27
N ASP A 349 3.68 -8.36 24.27
CA ASP A 349 4.51 -9.54 24.03
C ASP A 349 4.50 -9.90 22.54
N LEU A 350 5.55 -9.50 21.81
CA LEU A 350 5.68 -9.79 20.39
C LEU A 350 5.59 -11.30 20.07
N VAL A 351 6.10 -12.18 20.94
CA VAL A 351 6.12 -13.62 20.68
C VAL A 351 4.70 -14.17 20.76
N GLU A 352 3.95 -13.78 21.79
CA GLU A 352 2.54 -14.15 21.94
C GLU A 352 1.71 -13.62 20.77
N LEU A 353 1.79 -12.32 20.48
CA LEU A 353 1.03 -11.67 19.41
C LEU A 353 1.30 -12.33 18.05
N ARG A 354 2.56 -12.63 17.75
CA ARG A 354 2.93 -13.31 16.51
C ARG A 354 2.38 -14.73 16.44
N THR A 355 2.45 -15.49 17.54
CA THR A 355 1.91 -16.86 17.61
C THR A 355 0.41 -16.87 17.33
N GLU A 356 -0.33 -15.94 17.93
CA GLU A 356 -1.78 -15.83 17.75
C GLU A 356 -2.16 -15.39 16.32
N ILE A 357 -1.36 -14.52 15.70
CA ILE A 357 -1.56 -14.12 14.29
C ILE A 357 -1.27 -15.28 13.34
N GLU A 358 -0.16 -15.99 13.53
CA GLU A 358 0.20 -17.16 12.70
C GLU A 358 -0.88 -18.24 12.81
N HIS A 359 -1.35 -18.55 14.03
CA HIS A 359 -2.47 -19.46 14.26
C HIS A 359 -3.74 -19.01 13.54
N ALA A 360 -4.12 -17.74 13.65
CA ALA A 360 -5.30 -17.21 13.00
C ALA A 360 -5.20 -17.30 11.46
N ILE A 361 -4.04 -16.98 10.87
CA ILE A 361 -3.82 -17.11 9.42
C ILE A 361 -3.93 -18.57 8.98
N ASP A 362 -3.28 -19.49 9.70
CA ASP A 362 -3.27 -20.90 9.36
C ASP A 362 -4.68 -21.50 9.46
N TYR A 363 -5.44 -21.16 10.50
CA TYR A 363 -6.82 -21.62 10.68
C TYR A 363 -7.77 -21.03 9.63
N MET A 364 -7.63 -19.73 9.31
CA MET A 364 -8.41 -19.08 8.26
C MET A 364 -8.12 -19.68 6.88
N SER A 365 -6.87 -20.10 6.63
CA SER A 365 -6.45 -20.67 5.35
C SER A 365 -6.73 -22.17 5.24
N GLY A 366 -7.00 -22.84 6.36
CA GLY A 366 -7.28 -24.28 6.44
C GLY A 366 -6.03 -25.16 6.50
N GLU A 367 -4.87 -24.59 6.84
CA GLU A 367 -3.65 -25.37 7.13
C GLU A 367 -3.76 -26.13 8.45
N ILE A 368 -4.50 -25.55 9.40
CA ILE A 368 -4.90 -26.19 10.66
C ILE A 368 -6.43 -26.22 10.75
N ASP A 369 -6.93 -27.27 11.39
CA ASP A 369 -8.35 -27.47 11.71
C ASP A 369 -8.41 -27.97 13.16
N GLU A 370 -9.24 -27.34 13.99
CA GLU A 370 -9.36 -27.56 15.44
C GLU A 370 -10.82 -27.66 15.88
#